data_AF-A0A9W9SJ08-F1
#
_entry.id   AF-A0A9W9SJ08-F1
#
_cell.length_a   1.000
_cell.length_b   1.000
_cell.length_c   1.000
_cell.angle_alpha   90.00
_cell.angle_beta   90.00
_cell.angle_gamma   90.00
#
_symmetry.space_group_name_H-M   'P 1'
#
loop_
_entity.id
_entity.type
_entity.pdbx_description
1 polymer ?
#
loop_
_entity_poly.entity_id
_entity_poly.type
_entity_poly.pdbx_seq_one_letter_code
_entity_poly.pdbx_strand_id
1 'polypeptide(L)'
;MRNLSDLCATIPSQAITQELVELYFSEANWYFAILEKHYFEKLYSSWCAISYHSTENGHLEGWSRDLLYFPALLFQVLAVALQFAPPGMPCVQALGVDNFTQRDRLSSDFSSRGMDIASVVGRHDPAITAIQNDLMRALWLKNSSRGREAWQVLGGAIRIAQDLGLHKQAKVIQKPQSPLEETLDLLCHMAFTLGRPRAINNSDCTIMPPLDRDIPADPATTIPTASFLHEPPSSFTPHLFQYAICQQAHEVMSLGAHRSHIEDYSWVKTMHDRILSLLNNLPPVHRPVNPDTSWDSTYVHIPKQRQQIATAAHSFLMALHRPHSKTHAASRDAAIEAALSVLDAQERLFDLMATRYSNIYALSVYTVEASIFLSVAVLEFPPSDLAILYRIDRAVEKARLRLESVKERVSLASSALQILNRCYLKTNAVSQPQFHAPDFTVHQPSQLVESAASGEIGIEYASEPALSTPAHFHVPSTMPDFEPSQVETAVMFDDFTVSNFDIESWVQQMGQMNGPGWV
;
A
#
# COMPACT_ATOMS: atom_id res chain seq x y z
N MET A 1 8.07 34.56 -15.88
CA MET A 1 8.85 33.31 -15.84
C MET A 1 9.71 33.40 -14.59
N ARG A 2 9.49 32.58 -13.55
CA ARG A 2 10.33 32.65 -12.32
C ARG A 2 11.75 32.20 -12.69
N ASN A 3 12.77 32.94 -12.27
CA ASN A 3 14.15 32.53 -12.49
C ASN A 3 14.52 31.41 -11.49
N LEU A 4 15.42 30.50 -11.87
CA LEU A 4 15.92 29.42 -11.02
C LEU A 4 16.49 29.97 -9.70
N SER A 5 17.15 31.12 -9.75
CA SER A 5 17.67 31.85 -8.59
C SER A 5 16.57 32.17 -7.57
N ASP A 6 15.42 32.65 -8.03
CA ASP A 6 14.32 33.09 -7.17
C ASP A 6 13.67 31.90 -6.46
N LEU A 7 13.58 30.75 -7.16
CA LEU A 7 13.09 29.51 -6.57
C LEU A 7 14.07 28.96 -5.53
N CYS A 8 15.37 28.97 -5.83
CA CYS A 8 16.40 28.52 -4.91
C CYS A 8 16.50 29.40 -3.65
N ALA A 9 16.26 30.71 -3.77
CA ALA A 9 16.23 31.63 -2.64
C ALA A 9 15.13 31.33 -1.61
N THR A 10 14.18 30.45 -1.95
CA THR A 10 13.10 30.03 -1.04
C THR A 10 13.39 28.76 -0.26
N ILE A 11 14.58 28.17 -0.45
CA ILE A 11 15.06 27.08 0.41
C ILE A 11 15.21 27.63 1.84
N PRO A 12 14.81 26.88 2.89
CA PRO A 12 14.99 27.30 4.27
C PRO A 12 16.44 27.59 4.63
N SER A 13 16.67 28.17 5.81
CA SER A 13 18.04 28.36 6.31
C SER A 13 18.81 27.03 6.34
N GLN A 14 20.14 27.10 6.24
CA GLN A 14 20.99 25.90 6.20
C GLN A 14 20.78 24.98 7.41
N ALA A 15 20.61 25.56 8.61
CA ALA A 15 20.35 24.81 9.84
C ALA A 15 19.03 24.02 9.76
N ILE A 16 17.94 24.68 9.35
CA ILE A 16 16.62 24.03 9.18
C ILE A 16 16.69 22.94 8.11
N THR A 17 17.38 23.23 7.00
CA THR A 17 17.55 22.28 5.90
C THR A 17 18.30 21.03 6.36
N GLN A 18 19.38 21.18 7.12
CA GLN A 18 20.15 20.07 7.67
C GLN A 18 19.31 19.21 8.62
N GLU A 19 18.59 19.82 9.57
CA GLU A 19 17.72 19.09 10.50
C GLU A 19 16.64 18.26 9.77
N LEU A 20 16.02 18.83 8.73
CA LEU A 20 15.01 18.12 7.93
C LEU A 20 15.61 17.01 7.05
N VAL A 21 16.82 17.21 6.51
CA VAL A 21 17.54 16.17 5.76
C VAL A 21 17.91 15.00 6.68
N GLU A 22 18.42 15.29 7.88
CA GLU A 22 18.72 14.27 8.89
C GLU A 22 17.48 13.47 9.27
N LEU A 23 16.35 14.16 9.50
CA LEU A 23 15.06 13.53 9.77
C LEU A 23 14.62 12.60 8.63
N TYR A 24 14.80 13.00 7.36
CA TYR A 24 14.48 12.13 6.23
C TYR A 24 15.32 10.84 6.26
N PHE A 25 16.63 10.96 6.45
CA PHE A 25 17.51 9.78 6.45
C PHE A 25 17.25 8.86 7.66
N SER A 26 16.90 9.41 8.83
CA SER A 26 16.64 8.61 10.03
C SER A 26 15.26 7.96 10.03
N GLU A 27 14.22 8.66 9.57
CA GLU A 27 12.83 8.20 9.72
C GLU A 27 12.22 7.59 8.45
N ALA A 28 12.66 8.01 7.26
CA ALA A 28 12.06 7.61 6.00
C ALA A 28 12.98 6.75 5.13
N ASN A 29 14.25 7.14 4.96
CA ASN A 29 15.12 6.51 3.97
C ASN A 29 15.43 5.04 4.28
N TRP A 30 15.52 4.66 5.56
CA TRP A 30 15.69 3.24 5.94
C TRP A 30 14.59 2.34 5.38
N TYR A 31 13.36 2.86 5.21
CA TYR A 31 12.21 2.13 4.69
C TYR A 31 12.19 2.15 3.15
N PHE A 32 12.39 3.32 2.54
CA PHE A 32 12.20 3.51 1.10
C PHE A 32 13.47 3.31 0.25
N ALA A 33 14.64 3.59 0.83
CA ALA A 33 15.97 3.52 0.21
C ALA A 33 16.02 4.10 -1.21
N ILE A 34 15.43 5.29 -1.40
CA ILE A 34 15.45 5.97 -2.71
C ILE A 34 16.78 6.69 -2.92
N LEU A 35 17.36 7.23 -1.84
CA LEU A 35 18.58 8.01 -1.87
C LEU A 35 19.67 7.31 -1.08
N GLU A 36 20.87 7.29 -1.66
CA GLU A 36 22.07 6.92 -0.93
C GLU A 36 22.64 8.14 -0.23
N LYS A 37 22.89 8.04 1.09
CA LYS A 37 23.23 9.18 1.92
C LYS A 37 24.55 9.82 1.48
N HIS A 38 25.57 9.00 1.21
CA HIS A 38 26.88 9.46 0.78
C HIS A 38 26.80 10.36 -0.48
N TYR A 39 26.14 9.87 -1.54
CA TYR A 39 26.03 10.61 -2.79
C TYR A 39 25.15 11.86 -2.67
N PHE A 40 24.08 11.79 -1.88
CA PHE A 40 23.25 12.96 -1.60
C PHE A 40 24.06 14.06 -0.88
N GLU A 41 24.81 13.72 0.17
CA GLU A 41 25.62 14.68 0.94
C GLU A 41 26.76 15.27 0.11
N LYS A 42 27.38 14.47 -0.76
CA LYS A 42 28.37 14.93 -1.74
C LYS A 42 27.78 15.96 -2.70
N LEU A 43 26.58 15.69 -3.23
CA LEU A 43 25.88 16.60 -4.13
C LEU A 43 25.41 17.87 -3.40
N TYR A 44 24.92 17.74 -2.16
CA TYR A 44 24.55 18.87 -1.31
C TYR A 44 25.73 19.80 -1.03
N SER A 45 26.88 19.24 -0.64
CA SER A 45 28.10 20.01 -0.36
C SER A 45 28.60 20.73 -1.60
N SER A 46 28.59 20.05 -2.75
CA SER A 46 28.98 20.62 -4.05
C SER A 46 28.07 21.78 -4.45
N TRP A 47 26.75 21.62 -4.27
CA TRP A 47 25.77 22.66 -4.55
C TRP A 47 25.93 23.88 -3.63
N CYS A 48 26.12 23.66 -2.32
CA CYS A 48 26.36 24.74 -1.36
C CYS A 48 27.61 25.55 -1.68
N ALA A 49 28.72 24.88 -2.04
CA ALA A 49 29.97 25.54 -2.41
C ALA A 49 29.78 26.46 -3.62
N ILE A 50 29.09 25.99 -4.66
CA ILE A 50 28.86 26.78 -5.88
C ILE A 50 27.89 27.93 -5.62
N SER A 51 26.84 27.71 -4.82
CA SER A 51 25.86 28.74 -4.45
C SER A 51 26.53 29.93 -3.72
N TYR A 52 27.50 29.63 -2.85
CA TYR A 52 28.28 30.64 -2.13
C TYR A 52 29.21 31.47 -3.04
N HIS A 53 29.74 30.86 -4.11
CA HIS A 53 30.67 31.54 -5.04
C HIS A 53 29.97 32.22 -6.23
N SER A 54 28.77 31.77 -6.60
CA SER A 54 28.03 32.29 -7.77
C SER A 54 27.34 33.63 -7.51
N THR A 55 27.19 34.04 -6.24
CA THR A 55 26.75 35.38 -5.83
C THR A 55 27.67 36.50 -6.35
N GLU A 56 28.89 36.19 -6.80
CA GLU A 56 29.82 37.19 -7.34
C GLU A 56 29.79 37.32 -8.88
N ASN A 57 29.39 36.29 -9.65
CA ASN A 57 29.57 36.30 -11.13
C ASN A 57 28.43 35.72 -11.99
N GLY A 58 27.28 35.31 -11.43
CA GLY A 58 26.01 35.19 -12.16
C GLY A 58 25.88 34.20 -13.34
N HIS A 59 26.90 33.42 -13.68
CA HIS A 59 26.84 32.45 -14.79
C HIS A 59 26.53 31.03 -14.32
N LEU A 60 25.40 30.48 -14.79
CA LEU A 60 25.00 29.07 -14.65
C LEU A 60 25.71 28.13 -15.67
N GLU A 61 26.58 28.69 -16.52
CA GLU A 61 27.32 27.93 -17.53
C GLU A 61 28.38 27.04 -16.87
N GLY A 62 28.29 25.73 -17.09
CA GLY A 62 29.26 24.74 -16.61
C GLY A 62 28.81 23.85 -15.45
N TRP A 63 27.59 24.04 -14.92
CA TRP A 63 27.05 23.14 -13.89
C TRP A 63 26.65 21.79 -14.51
N SER A 64 26.92 20.69 -13.80
CA SER A 64 26.38 19.40 -14.21
C SER A 64 24.86 19.41 -14.14
N ARG A 65 24.20 18.59 -14.96
CA ARG A 65 22.73 18.47 -14.93
C ARG A 65 22.25 17.99 -13.57
N ASP A 66 22.99 17.12 -12.90
CA ASP A 66 22.70 16.70 -11.53
C ASP A 66 22.70 17.88 -10.54
N LEU A 67 23.69 18.78 -10.62
CA LEU A 67 23.73 19.99 -9.79
C LEU A 67 22.58 20.96 -10.07
N LEU A 68 22.15 21.08 -11.33
CA LEU A 68 21.00 21.91 -11.71
C LEU A 68 19.68 21.34 -11.18
N TYR A 69 19.53 20.02 -11.18
CA TYR A 69 18.36 19.33 -10.63
C TYR A 69 18.35 19.23 -9.10
N PHE A 70 19.51 19.33 -8.46
CA PHE A 70 19.64 19.09 -7.03
C PHE A 70 18.71 19.96 -6.16
N PRO A 71 18.49 21.26 -6.41
CA PRO A 71 17.51 22.04 -5.65
C PRO A 71 16.09 21.47 -5.72
N ALA A 72 15.69 20.91 -6.87
CA ALA A 72 14.39 20.26 -7.00
C ALA A 72 14.32 19.02 -6.11
N LEU A 73 15.36 18.16 -6.16
CA LEU A 73 15.47 16.99 -5.30
C LEU A 73 15.46 17.37 -3.82
N LEU A 74 16.20 18.41 -3.42
CA LEU A 74 16.25 18.89 -2.05
C LEU A 74 14.85 19.30 -1.57
N PHE A 75 14.09 20.05 -2.35
CA PHE A 75 12.70 20.37 -2.01
C PHE A 75 11.81 19.13 -1.86
N GLN A 76 12.00 18.09 -2.67
CA GLN A 76 11.27 16.83 -2.49
C GLN A 76 11.69 16.11 -1.19
N VAL A 77 12.98 16.10 -0.85
CA VAL A 77 13.48 15.55 0.42
C VAL A 77 12.87 16.29 1.60
N LEU A 78 12.87 17.63 1.58
CA LEU A 78 12.26 18.44 2.63
C LEU A 78 10.74 18.21 2.74
N ALA A 79 10.05 18.09 1.59
CA ALA A 79 8.63 17.80 1.56
C ALA A 79 8.32 16.44 2.20
N VAL A 80 9.07 15.39 1.87
CA VAL A 80 8.92 14.06 2.48
C VAL A 80 9.30 14.10 3.96
N ALA A 81 10.40 14.75 4.34
CA ALA A 81 10.81 14.92 5.75
C ALA A 81 9.68 15.50 6.61
N LEU A 82 9.01 16.54 6.12
CA LEU A 82 7.85 17.14 6.79
C LEU A 82 6.69 16.15 6.98
N GLN A 83 6.50 15.15 6.12
CA GLN A 83 5.50 14.10 6.35
C GLN A 83 5.85 13.25 7.57
N PHE A 84 7.11 13.18 8.01
CA PHE A 84 7.56 12.44 9.19
C PHE A 84 7.81 13.33 10.41
N ALA A 85 7.83 14.66 10.22
CA ALA A 85 8.16 15.60 11.28
C ALA A 85 7.03 15.74 12.32
N PRO A 86 7.35 15.71 13.63
CA PRO A 86 6.38 16.03 14.66
C PRO A 86 6.22 17.57 14.77
N PRO A 87 5.02 18.09 15.05
CA PRO A 87 4.79 19.54 15.17
C PRO A 87 5.64 20.23 16.26
N GLY A 88 6.10 19.48 17.27
CA GLY A 88 6.95 20.01 18.34
C GLY A 88 8.45 20.04 18.02
N MET A 89 8.88 19.70 16.80
CA MET A 89 10.29 19.75 16.43
C MET A 89 10.76 21.22 16.26
N PRO A 90 11.93 21.62 16.79
CA PRO A 90 12.38 23.01 16.73
C PRO A 90 12.42 23.59 15.31
N CYS A 91 12.94 22.85 14.33
CA CYS A 91 12.99 23.30 12.93
C CYS A 91 11.59 23.48 12.31
N VAL A 92 10.61 22.66 12.71
CA VAL A 92 9.21 22.76 12.26
C VAL A 92 8.54 24.01 12.86
N GLN A 93 8.79 24.27 14.15
CA GLN A 93 8.30 25.48 14.81
C GLN A 93 8.93 26.75 14.24
N ALA A 94 10.23 26.72 13.92
CA ALA A 94 10.93 27.82 13.26
C ALA A 94 10.37 28.14 11.86
N LEU A 95 9.75 27.16 11.20
CA LEU A 95 9.02 27.32 9.94
C LEU A 95 7.57 27.82 10.12
N GLY A 96 7.14 28.11 11.36
CA GLY A 96 5.80 28.60 11.66
C GLY A 96 4.71 27.53 11.54
N VAL A 97 5.06 26.25 11.78
CA VAL A 97 4.14 25.12 11.72
C VAL A 97 3.76 24.68 13.13
N ASP A 98 2.51 24.90 13.51
CA ASP A 98 1.99 24.58 14.85
C ASP A 98 1.13 23.31 14.87
N ASN A 99 0.63 22.87 13.72
CA ASN A 99 -0.25 21.70 13.61
C ASN A 99 -0.03 20.91 12.31
N PHE A 100 -0.61 19.71 12.25
CA PHE A 100 -0.50 18.80 11.10
C PHE A 100 -1.04 19.40 9.80
N THR A 101 -2.13 20.18 9.84
CA THR A 101 -2.68 20.83 8.64
C THR A 101 -1.70 21.83 8.04
N GLN A 102 -1.05 22.66 8.86
CA GLN A 102 -0.02 23.60 8.39
C GLN A 102 1.22 22.86 7.87
N ARG A 103 1.63 21.78 8.54
CA ARG A 103 2.73 20.92 8.12
C ARG A 103 2.50 20.32 6.74
N ASP A 104 1.29 19.78 6.52
CA ASP A 104 0.92 19.13 5.27
C ASP A 104 0.81 20.15 4.12
N ARG A 105 0.32 21.38 4.41
CA ARG A 105 0.36 22.50 3.45
C ARG A 105 1.79 22.89 3.08
N LEU A 106 2.67 23.07 4.07
CA LEU A 106 4.08 23.41 3.82
C LEU A 106 4.80 22.30 3.04
N SER A 107 4.54 21.03 3.38
CA SER A 107 5.04 19.86 2.66
C SER A 107 4.59 19.88 1.19
N SER A 108 3.31 20.19 0.93
CA SER A 108 2.78 20.37 -0.43
C SER A 108 3.42 21.54 -1.17
N ASP A 109 3.66 22.66 -0.50
CA ASP A 109 4.31 23.83 -1.08
C ASP A 109 5.76 23.53 -1.47
N PHE A 110 6.53 22.85 -0.60
CA PHE A 110 7.89 22.40 -0.91
C PHE A 110 7.90 21.46 -2.10
N SER A 111 7.02 20.45 -2.12
CA SER A 111 6.95 19.52 -3.23
C SER A 111 6.57 20.21 -4.56
N SER A 112 5.73 21.26 -4.50
CA SER A 112 5.37 22.09 -5.66
C SER A 112 6.53 22.96 -6.14
N ARG A 113 7.32 23.55 -5.23
CA ARG A 113 8.55 24.28 -5.58
C ARG A 113 9.58 23.38 -6.26
N GLY A 114 9.73 22.14 -5.80
CA GLY A 114 10.58 21.16 -6.47
C GLY A 114 10.14 20.90 -7.93
N MET A 115 8.83 20.81 -8.17
CA MET A 115 8.29 20.69 -9.53
C MET A 115 8.51 21.94 -10.39
N ASP A 116 8.35 23.14 -9.82
CA ASP A 116 8.63 24.40 -10.51
C ASP A 116 10.10 24.45 -10.95
N ILE A 117 11.04 24.06 -10.09
CA ILE A 117 12.48 24.01 -10.42
C ILE A 117 12.73 22.98 -11.52
N ALA A 118 12.23 21.75 -11.37
CA ALA A 118 12.42 20.71 -12.38
C ALA A 118 11.85 21.12 -13.76
N SER A 119 10.78 21.92 -13.77
CA SER A 119 10.20 22.50 -14.99
C SER A 119 11.13 23.54 -15.64
N VAL A 120 11.72 24.44 -14.84
CA VAL A 120 12.68 25.44 -15.33
C VAL A 120 13.96 24.79 -15.87
N VAL A 121 14.47 23.75 -15.20
CA VAL A 121 15.67 23.00 -15.65
C VAL A 121 15.42 22.24 -16.96
N GLY A 122 14.17 21.81 -17.18
CA GLY A 122 13.72 21.13 -18.41
C GLY A 122 14.23 19.69 -18.52
N ARG A 123 13.50 18.83 -19.25
CA ARG A 123 13.74 17.37 -19.32
C ARG A 123 14.60 16.91 -20.51
N HIS A 124 15.34 17.81 -21.16
CA HIS A 124 16.00 17.52 -22.44
C HIS A 124 17.21 16.58 -22.33
N ASP A 125 18.02 16.73 -21.28
CA ASP A 125 19.12 15.82 -20.98
C ASP A 125 18.82 15.05 -19.69
N PRO A 126 18.91 13.71 -19.70
CA PRO A 126 18.57 12.90 -18.56
C PRO A 126 19.69 12.94 -17.51
N ALA A 127 19.30 12.96 -16.23
CA ALA A 127 20.21 13.01 -15.08
C ALA A 127 19.71 12.08 -13.98
N ILE A 128 20.62 11.49 -13.20
CA ILE A 128 20.25 10.58 -12.10
C ILE A 128 19.46 11.35 -11.04
N THR A 129 19.86 12.59 -10.75
CA THR A 129 19.16 13.47 -9.82
C THR A 129 17.73 13.79 -10.29
N ALA A 130 17.47 13.81 -11.60
CA ALA A 130 16.11 13.98 -12.13
C ALA A 130 15.24 12.75 -11.85
N ILE A 131 15.80 11.53 -11.97
CA ILE A 131 15.12 10.29 -11.59
C ILE A 131 14.81 10.29 -10.10
N GLN A 132 15.82 10.59 -9.27
CA GLN A 132 15.68 10.67 -7.81
C GLN A 132 14.62 11.69 -7.40
N ASN A 133 14.58 12.86 -8.04
CA ASN A 133 13.53 13.86 -7.81
C ASN A 133 12.14 13.29 -8.11
N ASP A 134 11.95 12.65 -9.27
CA ASP A 134 10.65 12.10 -9.65
C ASP A 134 10.26 10.92 -8.74
N LEU A 135 11.21 10.06 -8.32
CA LEU A 135 10.96 8.99 -7.35
C LEU A 135 10.55 9.55 -5.98
N MET A 136 11.22 10.59 -5.49
CA MET A 136 10.88 11.26 -4.24
C MET A 136 9.51 11.96 -4.32
N ARG A 137 9.18 12.57 -5.46
CA ARG A 137 7.84 13.14 -5.71
C ARG A 137 6.76 12.05 -5.73
N ALA A 138 7.03 10.91 -6.38
CA ALA A 138 6.10 9.79 -6.39
C ALA A 138 5.91 9.20 -4.99
N LEU A 139 6.97 9.11 -4.18
CA LEU A 139 6.89 8.75 -2.77
C LEU A 139 6.03 9.74 -1.97
N TRP A 140 6.26 11.04 -2.13
CA TRP A 140 5.47 12.08 -1.46
C TRP A 140 3.98 11.94 -1.79
N LEU A 141 3.65 11.80 -3.09
CA LEU A 141 2.28 11.61 -3.57
C LEU A 141 1.64 10.33 -3.00
N LYS A 142 2.39 9.23 -2.96
CA LYS A 142 1.95 7.96 -2.37
C LYS A 142 1.62 8.15 -0.89
N ASN A 143 2.49 8.81 -0.12
CA ASN A 143 2.25 9.09 1.28
C ASN A 143 1.03 9.99 1.52
N SER A 144 0.73 10.88 0.58
CA SER A 144 -0.47 11.72 0.57
C SER A 144 -1.72 11.02 0.03
N SER A 145 -1.69 9.69 -0.17
CA SER A 145 -2.79 8.88 -0.73
C SER A 145 -3.17 9.20 -2.18
N ARG A 146 -2.28 9.85 -2.94
CA ARG A 146 -2.46 10.22 -4.36
C ARG A 146 -1.82 9.17 -5.27
N GLY A 147 -2.20 7.90 -5.08
CA GLY A 147 -1.56 6.75 -5.73
C GLY A 147 -1.58 6.78 -7.26
N ARG A 148 -2.64 7.32 -7.87
CA ARG A 148 -2.75 7.45 -9.34
C ARG A 148 -1.72 8.43 -9.90
N GLU A 149 -1.55 9.58 -9.26
CA GLU A 149 -0.57 10.60 -9.67
C GLU A 149 0.86 10.10 -9.40
N ALA A 150 1.08 9.44 -8.26
CA ALA A 150 2.36 8.81 -7.94
C ALA A 150 2.78 7.81 -9.04
N TRP A 151 1.84 6.99 -9.53
CA TRP A 151 2.08 6.06 -10.62
C TRP A 151 2.46 6.76 -11.94
N GLN A 152 1.83 7.88 -12.27
CA GLN A 152 2.17 8.65 -13.47
C GLN A 152 3.58 9.25 -13.37
N VAL A 153 3.93 9.86 -12.24
CA VAL A 153 5.27 10.42 -12.00
C VAL A 153 6.32 9.32 -12.07
N LEU A 154 6.07 8.18 -11.44
CA LEU A 154 6.94 7.00 -11.54
C LEU A 154 7.13 6.54 -12.99
N GLY A 155 6.07 6.51 -13.79
CA GLY A 155 6.17 6.17 -15.21
C GLY A 155 7.15 7.09 -15.94
N GLY A 156 7.14 8.39 -15.65
CA GLY A 156 8.12 9.36 -16.15
C GLY A 156 9.55 9.06 -15.69
N ALA A 157 9.73 8.79 -14.39
CA ALA A 157 11.04 8.42 -13.83
C ALA A 157 11.63 7.16 -14.51
N ILE A 158 10.80 6.15 -14.76
CA ILE A 158 11.19 4.92 -15.46
C ILE A 158 11.68 5.23 -16.87
N ARG A 159 11.01 6.15 -17.59
CA ARG A 159 11.45 6.53 -18.95
C ARG A 159 12.80 7.24 -18.93
N ILE A 160 13.05 8.14 -17.97
CA ILE A 160 14.36 8.79 -17.80
C ILE A 160 15.43 7.74 -17.45
N ALA A 161 15.12 6.79 -16.57
CA ALA A 161 16.03 5.69 -16.22
C ALA A 161 16.34 4.77 -17.42
N GLN A 162 15.36 4.54 -18.28
CA GLN A 162 15.55 3.79 -19.52
C GLN A 162 16.43 4.56 -20.50
N ASP A 163 16.23 5.88 -20.63
CA ASP A 163 17.04 6.76 -21.48
C ASP A 163 18.52 6.78 -21.05
N LEU A 164 18.77 6.81 -19.73
CA LEU A 164 20.12 6.66 -19.16
C LEU A 164 20.70 5.24 -19.25
N GLY A 165 19.94 4.26 -19.76
CA GLY A 165 20.42 2.89 -19.92
C GLY A 165 20.53 2.09 -18.62
N LEU A 166 19.91 2.54 -17.52
CA LEU A 166 20.10 1.97 -16.18
C LEU A 166 19.42 0.60 -15.98
N HIS A 167 18.60 0.19 -16.95
CA HIS A 167 18.04 -1.16 -17.07
C HIS A 167 19.05 -2.16 -17.67
N LYS A 168 20.16 -1.67 -18.22
CA LYS A 168 21.20 -2.49 -18.83
C LYS A 168 22.35 -2.69 -17.84
N GLN A 169 22.91 -3.90 -17.81
CA GLN A 169 24.12 -4.13 -17.05
C GLN A 169 25.25 -3.28 -17.64
N ALA A 170 25.71 -2.31 -16.86
CA ALA A 170 26.90 -1.56 -17.21
C ALA A 170 28.09 -2.55 -17.28
N LYS A 171 28.83 -2.52 -18.40
CA LYS A 171 30.14 -3.16 -18.46
C LYS A 171 31.08 -2.32 -17.61
N VAL A 172 31.37 -2.80 -16.41
CA VAL A 172 32.40 -2.23 -15.54
C VAL A 172 33.76 -2.51 -16.18
N ILE A 173 34.20 -1.64 -17.09
CA ILE A 173 35.58 -1.62 -17.55
C ILE A 173 36.31 -0.72 -16.56
N GLN A 174 36.79 -1.31 -15.46
CA GLN A 174 37.75 -0.62 -14.60
C GLN A 174 38.98 -0.31 -15.46
N LYS A 175 39.13 0.96 -15.85
CA LYS A 175 40.43 1.43 -16.33
C LYS A 175 41.35 1.43 -15.10
N PRO A 176 42.62 1.02 -15.21
CA PRO A 176 43.53 0.90 -14.07
C PRO A 176 43.77 2.19 -13.24
N GLN A 177 43.14 3.32 -13.61
CA GLN A 177 43.32 4.65 -13.02
C GLN A 177 42.00 5.42 -12.78
N SER A 178 40.83 4.83 -13.04
CA SER A 178 39.54 5.51 -12.78
C SER A 178 39.07 5.23 -11.35
N PRO A 179 38.68 6.25 -10.56
CA PRO A 179 38.13 6.05 -9.22
C PRO A 179 36.86 5.20 -9.26
N LEU A 180 36.69 4.35 -8.24
CA LEU A 180 35.63 3.34 -8.14
C LEU A 180 34.20 3.94 -8.15
N GLU A 181 34.08 5.20 -7.75
CA GLU A 181 32.82 5.95 -7.64
C GLU A 181 32.01 6.03 -8.94
N GLU A 182 32.64 5.97 -10.12
CA GLU A 182 31.95 6.15 -11.41
C GLU A 182 31.03 4.97 -11.81
N THR A 183 30.95 3.91 -10.99
CA THR A 183 30.46 2.59 -11.45
C THR A 183 29.12 2.14 -10.83
N LEU A 184 28.62 2.79 -9.78
CA LEU A 184 27.53 2.24 -8.97
C LEU A 184 26.38 3.22 -8.85
N ASP A 185 25.37 3.08 -9.71
CA ASP A 185 24.06 3.68 -9.47
C ASP A 185 22.91 2.84 -10.06
N LEU A 186 21.82 2.79 -9.29
CA LEU A 186 20.41 2.57 -9.67
C LEU A 186 19.71 1.23 -9.34
N LEU A 187 18.49 1.29 -8.77
CA LEU A 187 17.21 0.97 -9.46
C LEU A 187 15.92 1.11 -8.61
N CYS A 188 14.78 1.13 -9.33
CA CYS A 188 13.38 1.47 -8.98
C CYS A 188 12.53 0.38 -8.28
N HIS A 189 11.42 0.78 -7.61
CA HIS A 189 10.55 -0.16 -6.87
C HIS A 189 9.02 0.13 -6.71
N MET A 190 8.23 0.51 -7.74
CA MET A 190 6.80 0.85 -7.53
C MET A 190 5.75 0.38 -8.57
N ALA A 191 5.81 -0.86 -9.06
CA ALA A 191 4.79 -1.38 -9.99
C ALA A 191 3.74 -2.32 -9.38
N PHE A 192 4.04 -3.01 -8.27
CA PHE A 192 3.23 -4.15 -7.81
C PHE A 192 1.94 -3.76 -7.06
N THR A 193 1.98 -2.72 -6.23
CA THR A 193 0.88 -2.39 -5.29
C THR A 193 -0.39 -1.83 -5.96
N LEU A 194 -0.41 -1.57 -7.28
CA LEU A 194 -1.53 -0.87 -7.93
C LEU A 194 -2.25 -1.68 -9.02
N GLY A 195 -1.89 -2.94 -9.27
CA GLY A 195 -2.53 -3.78 -10.29
C GLY A 195 -2.50 -3.17 -11.70
N ARG A 196 -1.49 -2.37 -12.03
CA ARG A 196 -1.38 -1.60 -13.29
C ARG A 196 -0.49 -2.31 -14.34
N PRO A 197 -0.65 -1.98 -15.63
CA PRO A 197 0.18 -2.54 -16.71
C PRO A 197 1.68 -2.34 -16.47
N ARG A 198 2.47 -3.31 -16.96
CA ARG A 198 3.93 -3.34 -16.82
C ARG A 198 4.57 -2.20 -17.63
N ALA A 199 5.21 -1.26 -16.94
CA ALA A 199 6.04 -0.23 -17.58
C ALA A 199 7.46 -0.73 -17.94
N ILE A 200 7.92 -1.79 -17.26
CA ILE A 200 9.22 -2.44 -17.47
C ILE A 200 8.97 -3.91 -17.81
N ASN A 201 9.51 -4.37 -18.94
CA ASN A 201 9.51 -5.77 -19.31
C ASN A 201 10.84 -6.41 -18.90
N ASN A 202 10.79 -7.59 -18.27
CA ASN A 202 12.00 -8.25 -17.77
C ASN A 202 12.93 -8.67 -18.91
N SER A 203 12.39 -8.96 -20.11
CA SER A 203 13.19 -9.27 -21.30
C SER A 203 14.10 -8.13 -21.76
N ASP A 204 13.76 -6.90 -21.40
CA ASP A 204 14.50 -5.70 -21.84
C ASP A 204 15.60 -5.33 -20.83
N CYS A 205 15.57 -5.92 -19.63
CA CYS A 205 16.52 -5.68 -18.57
C CYS A 205 17.65 -6.71 -18.61
N THR A 206 18.89 -6.24 -18.47
CA THR A 206 20.07 -7.12 -18.33
C THR A 206 20.81 -6.93 -17.01
N ILE A 207 20.40 -5.94 -16.22
CA ILE A 207 20.95 -5.63 -14.91
C ILE A 207 20.84 -6.82 -13.96
N MET A 208 21.92 -7.11 -13.23
CA MET A 208 21.91 -8.10 -12.14
C MET A 208 21.60 -7.42 -10.81
N PRO A 209 20.92 -8.11 -9.87
CA PRO A 209 20.75 -7.60 -8.52
C PRO A 209 22.10 -7.29 -7.87
N PRO A 210 22.21 -6.18 -7.10
CA PRO A 210 23.43 -5.86 -6.38
C PRO A 210 23.69 -6.90 -5.28
N LEU A 211 24.92 -6.90 -4.76
CA LEU A 211 25.25 -7.66 -3.56
C LEU A 211 24.42 -7.16 -2.38
N ASP A 212 24.02 -8.07 -1.50
CA ASP A 212 23.27 -7.77 -0.27
C ASP A 212 24.20 -7.14 0.78
N ARG A 213 24.60 -5.89 0.52
CA ARG A 213 25.60 -5.13 1.26
C ARG A 213 25.28 -3.65 1.28
N ASP A 214 25.61 -3.03 2.40
CA ASP A 214 25.58 -1.58 2.50
C ASP A 214 26.75 -0.97 1.74
N ILE A 215 26.50 0.22 1.19
CA ILE A 215 27.54 1.00 0.53
C ILE A 215 28.57 1.42 1.60
N PRO A 216 29.87 1.20 1.37
CA PRO A 216 30.92 1.61 2.31
C PRO A 216 30.87 3.12 2.57
N ALA A 217 31.32 3.55 3.76
CA ALA A 217 31.37 4.97 4.11
C ALA A 217 32.18 5.81 3.10
N ASP A 218 33.22 5.22 2.52
CA ASP A 218 33.96 5.75 1.38
C ASP A 218 33.93 4.76 0.20
N PRO A 219 33.00 4.93 -0.74
CA PRO A 219 32.90 4.12 -1.95
C PRO A 219 34.05 4.35 -2.93
N ALA A 220 34.85 5.41 -2.76
CA ALA A 220 35.98 5.69 -3.64
C ALA A 220 37.17 4.74 -3.40
N THR A 221 37.27 4.19 -2.18
CA THR A 221 38.43 3.39 -1.75
C THR A 221 38.10 1.94 -1.39
N THR A 222 36.82 1.58 -1.31
CA THR A 222 36.39 0.28 -0.75
C THR A 222 35.42 -0.43 -1.69
N ILE A 223 35.74 -1.67 -2.08
CA ILE A 223 34.86 -2.52 -2.88
C ILE A 223 34.03 -3.42 -1.94
N PRO A 224 32.69 -3.47 -2.07
CA PRO A 224 31.88 -4.45 -1.35
C PRO A 224 32.25 -5.89 -1.76
N THR A 225 32.65 -6.73 -0.80
CA THR A 225 32.98 -8.16 -1.01
C THR A 225 31.99 -9.12 -0.34
N ALA A 226 32.07 -10.42 -0.65
CA ALA A 226 31.18 -11.47 -0.13
C ALA A 226 31.21 -11.58 1.42
N SER A 227 30.09 -11.99 2.01
CA SER A 227 29.85 -11.97 3.47
C SER A 227 30.62 -13.02 4.27
N PHE A 228 31.15 -12.58 5.42
CA PHE A 228 31.64 -13.42 6.51
C PHE A 228 30.57 -13.54 7.61
N LEU A 229 30.66 -14.61 8.42
CA LEU A 229 29.69 -14.97 9.46
C LEU A 229 29.50 -13.90 10.58
N HIS A 230 30.40 -12.92 10.68
CA HIS A 230 30.46 -11.92 11.76
C HIS A 230 30.24 -10.48 11.28
N GLU A 231 29.87 -10.29 10.02
CA GLU A 231 29.65 -8.95 9.48
C GLU A 231 28.24 -8.45 9.78
N PRO A 232 28.07 -7.12 9.83
CA PRO A 232 26.77 -6.53 10.10
C PRO A 232 25.76 -6.90 9.00
N PRO A 233 24.49 -7.09 9.38
CA PRO A 233 23.42 -7.39 8.44
C PRO A 233 23.16 -6.18 7.53
N SER A 234 22.91 -6.44 6.23
CA SER A 234 22.68 -5.35 5.28
C SER A 234 21.32 -4.69 5.51
N SER A 235 21.31 -3.37 5.36
CA SER A 235 20.10 -2.56 5.31
C SER A 235 19.29 -2.75 4.01
N PHE A 236 19.90 -3.29 2.94
CA PHE A 236 19.29 -3.48 1.62
C PHE A 236 18.56 -4.81 1.45
N THR A 237 18.72 -5.78 2.35
CA THR A 237 18.07 -7.09 2.29
C THR A 237 16.56 -7.02 2.01
N PRO A 238 15.77 -6.13 2.65
CA PRO A 238 14.33 -5.99 2.36
C PRO A 238 14.04 -5.55 0.92
N HIS A 239 14.86 -4.68 0.33
CA HIS A 239 14.69 -4.17 -1.03
C HIS A 239 15.07 -5.22 -2.07
N LEU A 240 16.10 -6.01 -1.81
CA LEU A 240 16.44 -7.20 -2.61
C LEU A 240 15.33 -8.24 -2.56
N PHE A 241 14.78 -8.50 -1.36
CA PHE A 241 13.63 -9.38 -1.20
C PHE A 241 12.41 -8.84 -1.97
N GLN A 242 12.10 -7.55 -1.84
CA GLN A 242 11.02 -6.90 -2.58
C GLN A 242 11.23 -7.02 -4.10
N TYR A 243 12.49 -6.92 -4.58
CA TYR A 243 12.83 -7.11 -5.99
C TYR A 243 12.52 -8.53 -6.45
N ALA A 244 12.91 -9.53 -5.67
CA ALA A 244 12.57 -10.93 -5.95
C ALA A 244 11.04 -11.15 -6.00
N ILE A 245 10.27 -10.55 -5.07
CA ILE A 245 8.80 -10.59 -5.09
C ILE A 245 8.24 -9.95 -6.37
N CYS A 246 8.78 -8.80 -6.79
CA CYS A 246 8.38 -8.13 -8.03
C CYS A 246 8.66 -8.99 -9.28
N GLN A 247 9.75 -9.77 -9.30
CA GLN A 247 10.01 -10.73 -10.37
C GLN A 247 8.95 -11.85 -10.41
N GLN A 248 8.57 -12.40 -9.24
CA GLN A 248 7.49 -13.39 -9.17
C GLN A 248 6.16 -12.79 -9.65
N ALA A 249 5.88 -11.53 -9.29
CA ALA A 249 4.68 -10.83 -9.76
C ALA A 249 4.64 -10.68 -11.28
N HIS A 250 5.80 -10.37 -11.89
CA HIS A 250 5.92 -10.28 -13.33
C HIS A 250 5.56 -11.61 -14.01
N GLU A 251 6.01 -12.73 -13.45
CA GLU A 251 5.71 -14.07 -13.94
C GLU A 251 4.22 -14.41 -13.80
N VAL A 252 3.61 -14.19 -12.62
CA VAL A 252 2.17 -14.36 -12.37
C VAL A 252 1.32 -13.55 -13.36
N MET A 253 1.71 -12.30 -13.63
CA MET A 253 1.01 -11.45 -14.59
C MET A 253 1.16 -11.95 -16.03
N SER A 254 2.36 -12.40 -16.41
CA SER A 254 2.65 -12.90 -17.76
C SER A 254 1.86 -14.17 -18.08
N LEU A 255 1.70 -15.04 -17.09
CA LEU A 255 1.02 -16.32 -17.22
C LEU A 255 -0.51 -16.22 -17.04
N GLY A 256 -1.05 -15.03 -16.73
CA GLY A 256 -2.48 -14.84 -16.51
C GLY A 256 -2.99 -15.36 -15.16
N ALA A 257 -2.11 -15.82 -14.26
CA ALA A 257 -2.47 -16.42 -12.97
C ALA A 257 -3.14 -15.44 -11.97
N HIS A 258 -3.06 -14.13 -12.26
CA HIS A 258 -3.80 -13.08 -11.57
C HIS A 258 -5.32 -13.09 -11.90
N ARG A 259 -5.75 -13.88 -12.89
CA ARG A 259 -7.15 -14.00 -13.30
C ARG A 259 -7.80 -15.20 -12.62
N SER A 260 -9.11 -15.12 -12.39
CA SER A 260 -9.90 -16.15 -11.71
C SER A 260 -10.02 -17.48 -12.47
N HIS A 261 -9.62 -17.54 -13.74
CA HIS A 261 -9.79 -18.70 -14.62
C HIS A 261 -8.43 -19.08 -15.23
N ILE A 262 -7.52 -19.57 -14.39
CA ILE A 262 -6.26 -20.17 -14.87
C ILE A 262 -6.54 -21.61 -15.32
N GLU A 263 -5.97 -22.00 -16.47
CA GLU A 263 -6.13 -23.37 -16.99
C GLU A 263 -5.46 -24.42 -16.08
N ASP A 264 -4.36 -24.06 -15.42
CA ASP A 264 -3.62 -24.92 -14.51
C ASP A 264 -3.46 -24.30 -13.13
N TYR A 265 -4.31 -24.71 -12.19
CA TYR A 265 -4.26 -24.25 -10.79
C TYR A 265 -2.97 -24.67 -10.05
N SER A 266 -2.25 -25.70 -10.52
CA SER A 266 -1.03 -26.15 -9.84
C SER A 266 0.05 -25.06 -9.81
N TRP A 267 0.03 -24.15 -10.79
CA TRP A 267 0.89 -22.96 -10.84
C TRP A 267 0.74 -22.04 -9.64
N VAL A 268 -0.49 -21.88 -9.13
CA VAL A 268 -0.76 -21.05 -7.94
C VAL A 268 0.03 -21.61 -6.75
N LYS A 269 0.05 -22.94 -6.60
CA LYS A 269 0.84 -23.61 -5.57
C LYS A 269 2.35 -23.47 -5.82
N THR A 270 2.82 -23.65 -7.06
CA THR A 270 4.24 -23.46 -7.41
C THR A 270 4.73 -22.05 -7.05
N MET A 271 3.94 -21.02 -7.36
CA MET A 271 4.30 -19.65 -7.01
C MET A 271 4.27 -19.42 -5.50
N HIS A 272 3.29 -19.98 -4.79
CA HIS A 272 3.27 -19.96 -3.33
C HIS A 272 4.55 -20.54 -2.73
N ASP A 273 4.94 -21.75 -3.16
CA ASP A 273 6.11 -22.46 -2.65
C ASP A 273 7.42 -21.68 -2.93
N ARG A 274 7.51 -20.98 -4.06
CA ARG A 274 8.65 -20.09 -4.37
C ARG A 274 8.76 -18.92 -3.38
N ILE A 275 7.65 -18.31 -2.99
CA ILE A 275 7.65 -17.21 -2.00
C ILE A 275 8.11 -17.73 -0.63
N LEU A 276 7.63 -18.90 -0.22
CA LEU A 276 8.11 -19.53 1.02
C LEU A 276 9.60 -19.88 0.95
N SER A 277 10.10 -20.33 -0.21
CA SER A 277 11.51 -20.58 -0.43
C SER A 277 12.35 -19.29 -0.30
N LEU A 278 11.88 -18.17 -0.86
CA LEU A 278 12.53 -16.87 -0.69
C LEU A 278 12.62 -16.48 0.80
N LEU A 279 11.54 -16.65 1.57
CA LEU A 279 11.54 -16.38 3.01
C LEU A 279 12.54 -17.25 3.78
N ASN A 280 12.61 -18.54 3.45
CA ASN A 280 13.52 -19.48 4.12
C ASN A 280 15.00 -19.22 3.80
N ASN A 281 15.28 -18.70 2.60
CA ASN A 281 16.62 -18.39 2.14
C ASN A 281 17.16 -17.03 2.64
N LEU A 282 16.35 -16.24 3.34
CA LEU A 282 16.80 -15.00 3.95
C LEU A 282 17.93 -15.25 4.97
N PRO A 283 18.83 -14.26 5.15
CA PRO A 283 19.75 -14.23 6.28
C PRO A 283 18.99 -14.46 7.60
N PRO A 284 19.53 -15.26 8.56
CA PRO A 284 18.83 -15.58 9.80
C PRO A 284 18.31 -14.36 10.57
N VAL A 285 19.05 -13.26 10.51
CA VAL A 285 18.69 -11.98 11.14
C VAL A 285 17.46 -11.31 10.53
N HIS A 286 17.09 -11.60 9.28
CA HIS A 286 15.95 -10.98 8.58
C HIS A 286 14.73 -11.90 8.44
N ARG A 287 14.82 -13.15 8.89
CA ARG A 287 13.71 -14.12 8.80
C ARG A 287 12.52 -13.66 9.65
N PRO A 288 11.28 -13.70 9.12
CA PRO A 288 10.09 -13.41 9.94
C PRO A 288 9.81 -14.44 11.03
N VAL A 289 10.17 -15.71 10.80
CA VAL A 289 9.93 -16.82 11.72
C VAL A 289 11.27 -17.28 12.30
N ASN A 290 11.34 -17.37 13.63
CA ASN A 290 12.55 -17.72 14.39
C ASN A 290 13.81 -16.92 13.97
N PRO A 291 13.76 -15.57 14.01
CA PRO A 291 14.92 -14.75 13.66
C PRO A 291 16.08 -14.92 14.64
N ASP A 292 17.29 -14.70 14.15
CA ASP A 292 18.43 -14.34 15.00
C ASP A 292 18.28 -12.87 15.45
N THR A 293 18.06 -12.67 16.75
CA THR A 293 17.84 -11.36 17.37
C THR A 293 19.11 -10.76 17.99
N SER A 294 20.28 -11.39 17.80
CA SER A 294 21.55 -10.94 18.41
C SER A 294 21.95 -9.52 18.01
N TRP A 295 21.48 -9.03 16.85
CA TRP A 295 21.78 -7.70 16.32
C TRP A 295 20.74 -6.62 16.63
N ASP A 296 19.59 -6.99 17.22
CA ASP A 296 18.43 -6.10 17.34
C ASP A 296 18.70 -4.86 18.20
N SER A 297 19.56 -5.01 19.22
CA SER A 297 19.92 -3.91 20.12
C SER A 297 20.89 -2.91 19.49
N THR A 298 21.72 -3.37 18.54
CA THR A 298 22.70 -2.53 17.84
C THR A 298 22.11 -1.89 16.59
N TYR A 299 21.23 -2.61 15.87
CA TYR A 299 20.65 -2.17 14.60
C TYR A 299 19.13 -2.07 14.71
N VAL A 300 18.67 -0.89 15.11
CA VAL A 300 17.26 -0.58 15.45
C VAL A 300 16.27 -0.79 14.29
N HIS A 301 16.75 -0.87 13.05
CA HIS A 301 15.90 -1.08 11.87
C HIS A 301 15.62 -2.55 11.57
N ILE A 302 16.47 -3.50 12.00
CA ILE A 302 16.30 -4.93 11.65
C ILE A 302 14.93 -5.48 12.08
N PRO A 303 14.44 -5.24 13.32
CA PRO A 303 13.12 -5.72 13.70
C PRO A 303 12.00 -5.18 12.81
N LYS A 304 12.12 -3.92 12.35
CA LYS A 304 11.17 -3.26 11.44
C LYS A 304 11.25 -3.89 10.04
N GLN A 305 12.47 -4.14 9.56
CA GLN A 305 12.75 -4.77 8.27
C GLN A 305 12.16 -6.18 8.17
N ARG A 306 12.21 -6.99 9.23
CA ARG A 306 11.52 -8.29 9.28
C ARG A 306 10.02 -8.15 9.00
N GLN A 307 9.37 -7.13 9.56
CA GLN A 307 7.94 -6.90 9.34
C GLN A 307 7.66 -6.37 7.93
N GLN A 308 8.55 -5.57 7.34
CA GLN A 308 8.44 -5.16 5.93
C GLN A 308 8.48 -6.38 5.01
N ILE A 309 9.45 -7.28 5.20
CA ILE A 309 9.60 -8.53 4.44
C ILE A 309 8.36 -9.40 4.58
N ALA A 310 7.90 -9.63 5.82
CA ALA A 310 6.70 -10.42 6.09
C ALA A 310 5.48 -9.84 5.39
N THR A 311 5.29 -8.51 5.50
CA THR A 311 4.20 -7.82 4.82
C THR A 311 4.26 -8.02 3.30
N ALA A 312 5.43 -7.80 2.68
CA ALA A 312 5.60 -7.96 1.24
C ALA A 312 5.26 -9.37 0.76
N ALA A 313 5.77 -10.40 1.45
CA ALA A 313 5.54 -11.80 1.11
C ALA A 313 4.07 -12.18 1.24
N HIS A 314 3.45 -11.87 2.39
CA HIS A 314 2.08 -12.28 2.65
C HIS A 314 1.05 -11.46 1.87
N SER A 315 1.31 -10.17 1.59
CA SER A 315 0.48 -9.39 0.67
C SER A 315 0.53 -9.97 -0.74
N PHE A 316 1.70 -10.44 -1.20
CA PHE A 316 1.81 -11.15 -2.48
C PHE A 316 0.99 -12.45 -2.48
N LEU A 317 1.13 -13.29 -1.44
CA LEU A 317 0.39 -14.55 -1.34
C LEU A 317 -1.13 -14.33 -1.29
N MET A 318 -1.58 -13.32 -0.53
CA MET A 318 -2.99 -12.93 -0.51
C MET A 318 -3.47 -12.55 -1.92
N ALA A 319 -2.72 -11.70 -2.64
CA ALA A 319 -3.06 -11.28 -3.99
C ALA A 319 -3.03 -12.45 -5.00
N LEU A 320 -2.10 -13.39 -4.85
CA LEU A 320 -1.98 -14.58 -5.68
C LEU A 320 -3.20 -15.51 -5.53
N HIS A 321 -3.66 -15.74 -4.31
CA HIS A 321 -4.73 -16.68 -4.03
C HIS A 321 -6.13 -16.08 -4.12
N ARG A 322 -6.27 -14.75 -3.93
CA ARG A 322 -7.56 -14.05 -3.92
C ARG A 322 -8.45 -14.34 -5.14
N PRO A 323 -7.97 -14.35 -6.40
CA PRO A 323 -8.80 -14.65 -7.57
C PRO A 323 -9.39 -16.07 -7.57
N HIS A 324 -8.79 -16.98 -6.82
CA HIS A 324 -9.10 -18.42 -6.81
C HIS A 324 -9.84 -18.86 -5.54
N SER A 325 -10.08 -17.95 -4.59
CA SER A 325 -10.67 -18.27 -3.27
C SER A 325 -12.12 -18.76 -3.34
N LYS A 326 -12.88 -18.34 -4.36
CA LYS A 326 -14.24 -18.80 -4.59
C LYS A 326 -14.30 -20.25 -5.06
N THR A 327 -13.39 -20.61 -5.95
CA THR A 327 -13.38 -21.90 -6.64
C THR A 327 -12.59 -22.96 -5.89
N HIS A 328 -11.52 -22.57 -5.19
CA HIS A 328 -10.61 -23.50 -4.52
C HIS A 328 -10.50 -23.20 -3.02
N ALA A 329 -10.97 -24.15 -2.19
CA ALA A 329 -10.88 -24.04 -0.73
C ALA A 329 -9.42 -23.82 -0.25
N ALA A 330 -8.46 -24.55 -0.82
CA ALA A 330 -7.05 -24.37 -0.48
C ALA A 330 -6.53 -22.94 -0.75
N SER A 331 -6.97 -22.29 -1.82
CA SER A 331 -6.62 -20.87 -2.05
C SER A 331 -7.32 -19.94 -1.09
N ARG A 332 -8.58 -20.23 -0.72
CA ARG A 332 -9.28 -19.45 0.29
C ARG A 332 -8.55 -19.51 1.64
N ASP A 333 -8.19 -20.70 2.09
CA ASP A 333 -7.47 -20.90 3.36
C ASP A 333 -6.10 -20.22 3.33
N ALA A 334 -5.35 -20.38 2.23
CA ALA A 334 -4.05 -19.72 2.06
C ALA A 334 -4.16 -18.18 2.03
N ALA A 335 -5.19 -17.63 1.36
CA ALA A 335 -5.42 -16.19 1.33
C ALA A 335 -5.83 -15.63 2.70
N ILE A 336 -6.65 -16.36 3.46
CA ILE A 336 -7.03 -15.98 4.84
C ILE A 336 -5.79 -15.97 5.73
N GLU A 337 -4.98 -17.02 5.70
CA GLU A 337 -3.75 -17.09 6.52
C GLU A 337 -2.74 -15.99 6.12
N ALA A 338 -2.60 -15.73 4.82
CA ALA A 338 -1.77 -14.64 4.33
C ALA A 338 -2.28 -13.27 4.80
N ALA A 339 -3.59 -13.01 4.72
CA ALA A 339 -4.18 -11.76 5.20
C ALA A 339 -4.00 -11.57 6.71
N LEU A 340 -4.18 -12.62 7.52
CA LEU A 340 -3.90 -12.60 8.96
C LEU A 340 -2.42 -12.30 9.24
N SER A 341 -1.52 -12.95 8.51
CA SER A 341 -0.08 -12.72 8.62
C SER A 341 0.33 -11.29 8.24
N VAL A 342 -0.33 -10.68 7.24
CA VAL A 342 -0.18 -9.24 6.94
C VAL A 342 -0.60 -8.41 8.15
N LEU A 343 -1.79 -8.64 8.72
CA LEU A 343 -2.29 -7.83 9.85
C LEU A 343 -1.39 -7.94 11.08
N ASP A 344 -0.87 -9.13 11.38
CA ASP A 344 0.09 -9.37 12.47
C ASP A 344 1.43 -8.64 12.23
N ALA A 345 1.98 -8.72 11.01
CA ALA A 345 3.22 -8.01 10.66
C ALA A 345 3.05 -6.49 10.73
N GLN A 346 1.92 -5.98 10.24
CA GLN A 346 1.56 -4.58 10.34
C GLN A 346 1.36 -4.12 11.79
N GLU A 347 0.90 -4.99 12.69
CA GLU A 347 0.73 -4.67 14.12
C GLU A 347 2.08 -4.49 14.77
N ARG A 348 2.96 -5.49 14.61
CA ARG A 348 4.34 -5.44 15.12
C ARG A 348 5.11 -4.25 14.56
N LEU A 349 4.96 -3.94 13.27
CA LEU A 349 5.63 -2.79 12.67
C LEU A 349 5.12 -1.48 13.27
N PHE A 350 3.82 -1.35 13.46
CA PHE A 350 3.21 -0.18 14.09
C PHE A 350 3.74 0.03 15.51
N ASP A 351 3.81 -1.04 16.31
CA ASP A 351 4.33 -1.00 17.68
C ASP A 351 5.82 -0.61 17.72
N LEU A 352 6.64 -1.19 16.83
CA LEU A 352 8.07 -0.90 16.69
C LEU A 352 8.36 0.53 16.21
N MET A 353 7.43 1.14 15.49
CA MET A 353 7.58 2.51 15.00
C MET A 353 7.17 3.57 16.02
N ALA A 354 6.57 3.15 17.14
CA ALA A 354 6.05 3.98 18.21
C ALA A 354 5.01 5.03 17.73
N THR A 355 4.07 5.35 18.60
CA THR A 355 2.93 6.25 18.37
C THR A 355 3.27 7.67 17.87
N ARG A 356 4.53 8.08 17.77
CA ARG A 356 4.96 9.44 17.36
C ARG A 356 5.17 9.63 15.84
N TYR A 357 5.40 8.58 15.05
CA TYR A 357 5.94 8.74 13.67
C TYR A 357 5.28 7.86 12.59
N SER A 358 4.05 7.38 12.81
CA SER A 358 3.36 6.44 11.92
C SER A 358 2.70 7.06 10.67
N ASN A 359 3.44 7.89 9.92
CA ASN A 359 2.94 8.53 8.69
C ASN A 359 3.23 7.71 7.41
N ILE A 360 3.66 6.46 7.56
CA ILE A 360 3.92 5.57 6.43
C ILE A 360 2.60 5.10 5.84
N TYR A 361 2.29 5.55 4.62
CA TYR A 361 1.10 5.11 3.87
C TYR A 361 0.98 3.57 3.75
N ALA A 362 2.11 2.88 3.63
CA ALA A 362 2.12 1.41 3.56
C ALA A 362 1.50 0.76 4.81
N LEU A 363 1.61 1.39 6.00
CA LEU A 363 0.99 0.89 7.22
C LEU A 363 -0.53 0.86 7.14
N SER A 364 -1.13 1.84 6.46
CA SER A 364 -2.57 1.90 6.27
C SER A 364 -3.03 1.06 5.09
N VAL A 365 -2.33 1.07 3.95
CA VAL A 365 -2.81 0.39 2.74
C VAL A 365 -2.90 -1.13 2.92
N TYR A 366 -1.85 -1.77 3.45
CA TYR A 366 -1.83 -3.22 3.62
C TYR A 366 -2.80 -3.69 4.71
N THR A 367 -2.92 -2.91 5.77
CA THR A 367 -3.91 -3.13 6.83
C THR A 367 -5.32 -3.11 6.26
N VAL A 368 -5.64 -2.16 5.39
CA VAL A 368 -6.97 -2.01 4.79
C VAL A 368 -7.27 -3.12 3.80
N GLU A 369 -6.36 -3.42 2.89
CA GLU A 369 -6.55 -4.49 1.90
C GLU A 369 -6.79 -5.86 2.57
N ALA A 370 -5.97 -6.22 3.56
CA ALA A 370 -6.12 -7.47 4.29
C ALA A 370 -7.42 -7.51 5.11
N SER A 371 -7.78 -6.40 5.77
CA SER A 371 -9.01 -6.32 6.57
C SER A 371 -10.27 -6.44 5.69
N ILE A 372 -10.31 -5.75 4.54
CA ILE A 372 -11.42 -5.86 3.58
C ILE A 372 -11.53 -7.29 3.07
N PHE A 373 -10.39 -7.90 2.66
CA PHE A 373 -10.40 -9.28 2.18
C PHE A 373 -10.97 -10.25 3.22
N LEU A 374 -10.51 -10.16 4.47
CA LEU A 374 -11.00 -11.02 5.56
C LEU A 374 -12.49 -10.82 5.83
N SER A 375 -12.97 -9.57 5.88
CA SER A 375 -14.40 -9.31 6.09
C SER A 375 -15.26 -9.88 4.97
N VAL A 376 -14.83 -9.74 3.71
CA VAL A 376 -15.53 -10.31 2.55
C VAL A 376 -15.50 -11.84 2.59
N ALA A 377 -14.35 -12.43 2.91
CA ALA A 377 -14.22 -13.88 3.01
C ALA A 377 -15.17 -14.48 4.07
N VAL A 378 -15.33 -13.81 5.22
CA VAL A 378 -16.28 -14.23 6.28
C VAL A 378 -17.74 -14.14 5.81
N LEU A 379 -18.09 -13.09 5.07
CA LEU A 379 -19.48 -12.88 4.61
C LEU A 379 -19.90 -13.92 3.57
N GLU A 380 -18.99 -14.35 2.70
CA GLU A 380 -19.33 -15.27 1.60
C GLU A 380 -19.06 -16.73 1.90
N PHE A 381 -18.01 -16.98 2.68
CA PHE A 381 -17.62 -18.32 3.06
C PHE A 381 -17.44 -18.35 4.59
N PRO A 382 -18.54 -18.24 5.36
CA PRO A 382 -18.48 -18.27 6.82
C PRO A 382 -17.64 -19.47 7.29
N PRO A 383 -16.49 -19.24 7.95
CA PRO A 383 -15.64 -20.32 8.41
C PRO A 383 -16.40 -21.20 9.40
N SER A 384 -16.39 -22.51 9.18
CA SER A 384 -17.02 -23.45 10.11
C SER A 384 -16.25 -23.56 11.43
N ASP A 385 -14.95 -23.24 11.42
CA ASP A 385 -14.10 -23.22 12.60
C ASP A 385 -14.22 -21.87 13.33
N LEU A 386 -14.79 -21.91 14.53
CA LEU A 386 -14.95 -20.75 15.42
C LEU A 386 -13.60 -20.13 15.82
N ALA A 387 -12.51 -20.91 15.86
CA ALA A 387 -11.18 -20.38 16.17
C ALA A 387 -10.67 -19.45 15.08
N ILE A 388 -10.92 -19.79 13.80
CA ILE A 388 -10.57 -18.95 12.65
C ILE A 388 -11.41 -17.67 12.67
N LEU A 389 -12.71 -17.78 12.90
CA LEU A 389 -13.61 -16.63 13.04
C LEU A 389 -13.14 -15.67 14.13
N TYR A 390 -12.82 -16.18 15.32
CA TYR A 390 -12.31 -15.37 16.42
C TYR A 390 -10.97 -14.70 16.09
N ARG A 391 -10.07 -15.40 15.40
CA ARG A 391 -8.78 -14.85 14.97
C ARG A 391 -8.96 -13.72 13.94
N ILE A 392 -9.89 -13.88 12.99
CA ILE A 392 -10.24 -12.84 12.01
C ILE A 392 -10.84 -11.62 12.71
N ASP A 393 -11.84 -11.83 13.56
CA ASP A 393 -12.52 -10.75 14.29
C ASP A 393 -11.52 -9.91 15.10
N ARG A 394 -10.68 -10.59 15.88
CA ARG A 394 -9.63 -9.94 16.67
C ARG A 394 -8.62 -9.18 15.81
N ALA A 395 -8.22 -9.73 14.66
CA ALA A 395 -7.26 -9.09 13.77
C ALA A 395 -7.84 -7.82 13.12
N VAL A 396 -9.10 -7.88 12.67
CA VAL A 396 -9.83 -6.75 12.09
C VAL A 396 -10.08 -5.66 13.15
N GLU A 397 -10.46 -6.02 14.37
CA GLU A 397 -10.67 -5.04 15.43
C GLU A 397 -9.37 -4.31 15.80
N LYS A 398 -8.24 -5.02 15.93
CA LYS A 398 -6.92 -4.40 16.10
C LYS A 398 -6.55 -3.49 14.94
N ALA A 399 -6.86 -3.87 13.70
CA ALA A 399 -6.65 -3.01 12.52
C ALA A 399 -7.44 -1.71 12.59
N ARG A 400 -8.71 -1.78 13.01
CA ARG A 400 -9.59 -0.62 13.20
C ARG A 400 -9.06 0.33 14.26
N LEU A 401 -8.67 -0.19 15.43
CA LEU A 401 -8.11 0.61 16.53
C LEU A 401 -6.82 1.34 16.11
N ARG A 402 -5.95 0.68 15.34
CA ARG A 402 -4.75 1.31 14.79
C ARG A 402 -5.08 2.44 13.82
N LEU A 403 -5.99 2.21 12.86
CA LEU A 403 -6.41 3.23 11.90
C LEU A 403 -7.06 4.43 12.58
N GLU A 404 -7.90 4.20 13.60
CA GLU A 404 -8.49 5.25 14.43
C GLU A 404 -7.40 6.11 15.10
N SER A 405 -6.33 5.51 15.61
CA SER A 405 -5.21 6.23 16.25
C SER A 405 -4.37 7.11 15.30
N VAL A 406 -4.47 6.88 13.98
CA VAL A 406 -3.69 7.62 12.96
C VAL A 406 -4.55 8.43 11.99
N LYS A 407 -5.89 8.42 12.15
CA LYS A 407 -6.82 9.05 11.20
C LYS A 407 -6.60 10.54 10.96
N GLU A 408 -6.09 11.26 11.96
CA GLU A 408 -5.79 12.69 11.87
C GLU A 408 -4.46 12.99 11.17
N ARG A 409 -3.60 11.96 10.99
CA ARG A 409 -2.23 12.09 10.49
C ARG A 409 -2.03 11.45 9.12
N VAL A 410 -2.84 10.45 8.79
CA VAL A 410 -2.76 9.70 7.53
C VAL A 410 -4.07 9.86 6.76
N SER A 411 -4.01 10.50 5.59
CA SER A 411 -5.21 10.81 4.79
C SER A 411 -6.03 9.56 4.44
N LEU A 412 -5.39 8.43 4.17
CA LEU A 412 -6.08 7.17 3.87
C LEU A 412 -6.88 6.63 5.07
N ALA A 413 -6.38 6.83 6.29
CA ALA A 413 -6.88 6.11 7.46
C ALA A 413 -8.32 6.47 7.82
N SER A 414 -8.75 7.71 7.59
CA SER A 414 -10.15 8.13 7.81
C SER A 414 -11.12 7.39 6.88
N SER A 415 -10.89 7.44 5.56
CA SER A 415 -11.74 6.77 4.56
C SER A 415 -11.71 5.25 4.73
N ALA A 416 -10.53 4.70 5.01
CA ALA A 416 -10.34 3.29 5.32
C ALA A 416 -11.16 2.81 6.52
N LEU A 417 -11.13 3.58 7.62
CA LEU A 417 -11.86 3.22 8.83
C LEU A 417 -13.38 3.21 8.59
N GLN A 418 -13.91 4.14 7.79
CA GLN A 418 -15.32 4.15 7.43
C GLN A 418 -15.73 2.87 6.70
N ILE A 419 -14.88 2.36 5.79
CA ILE A 419 -15.13 1.11 5.07
C ILE A 419 -15.10 -0.07 6.05
N LEU A 420 -14.07 -0.16 6.90
CA LEU A 420 -13.95 -1.24 7.88
C LEU A 420 -15.06 -1.22 8.94
N ASN A 421 -15.58 -0.05 9.32
CA ASN A 421 -16.78 0.07 10.15
C ASN A 421 -17.98 -0.63 9.51
N ARG A 422 -18.19 -0.40 8.22
CA ARG A 422 -19.31 -1.03 7.49
C ARG A 422 -19.12 -2.54 7.35
N CYS A 423 -17.91 -2.98 7.01
CA CYS A 423 -17.57 -4.40 6.92
C CYS A 423 -17.79 -5.12 8.25
N TYR A 424 -17.31 -4.52 9.35
CA TYR A 424 -17.40 -5.07 10.70
C TYR A 424 -18.86 -5.18 11.20
N LEU A 425 -19.70 -4.17 10.94
CA LEU A 425 -21.12 -4.22 11.27
C LEU A 425 -21.83 -5.36 10.54
N LYS A 426 -21.52 -5.58 9.26
CA LYS A 426 -22.09 -6.68 8.48
C LYS A 426 -21.63 -8.06 8.98
N THR A 427 -20.35 -8.23 9.29
CA THR A 427 -19.82 -9.52 9.82
C THR A 427 -20.40 -9.85 11.19
N ASN A 428 -20.64 -8.85 12.04
CA ASN A 428 -21.28 -9.04 13.35
C ASN A 428 -22.76 -9.41 13.24
N ALA A 429 -23.49 -8.87 12.26
CA ALA A 429 -24.87 -9.25 12.00
C ALA A 429 -25.00 -10.73 11.56
N VAL A 430 -24.00 -11.26 10.83
CA VAL A 430 -23.94 -12.68 10.44
C VAL A 430 -23.54 -13.59 11.62
N SER A 431 -22.76 -13.07 12.56
CA SER A 431 -22.27 -13.81 13.73
C SER A 431 -23.26 -13.85 14.90
N GLN A 432 -24.32 -13.01 14.87
CA GLN A 432 -25.44 -13.14 15.80
C GLN A 432 -26.41 -14.20 15.28
N PRO A 433 -26.66 -15.30 16.01
CA PRO A 433 -27.74 -16.19 15.64
C PRO A 433 -29.05 -15.40 15.71
N GLN A 434 -29.80 -15.35 14.61
CA GLN A 434 -31.21 -15.00 14.64
C GLN A 434 -31.92 -16.01 15.52
N PHE A 435 -31.96 -15.73 16.83
CA PHE A 435 -32.93 -16.35 17.72
C PHE A 435 -34.30 -15.78 17.33
N HIS A 436 -34.95 -16.41 16.36
CA HIS A 436 -36.40 -16.42 16.33
C HIS A 436 -36.84 -17.21 17.56
N ALA A 437 -37.07 -16.50 18.67
CA ALA A 437 -37.86 -17.04 19.76
C ALA A 437 -39.22 -17.43 19.16
N PRO A 438 -39.71 -18.67 19.34
CA PRO A 438 -41.10 -18.96 19.03
C PRO A 438 -41.96 -18.03 19.88
N ASP A 439 -42.89 -17.32 19.24
CA ASP A 439 -43.88 -16.49 19.91
C ASP A 439 -44.68 -17.36 20.87
N PHE A 440 -44.28 -17.36 22.14
CA PHE A 440 -45.17 -17.76 23.21
C PHE A 440 -46.05 -16.56 23.52
N THR A 441 -47.22 -16.52 22.88
CA THR A 441 -48.34 -15.68 23.30
C THR A 441 -48.75 -16.07 24.71
N VAL A 442 -48.20 -15.36 25.70
CA VAL A 442 -48.69 -15.38 27.07
C VAL A 442 -50.00 -14.59 27.09
N HIS A 443 -51.12 -15.30 26.96
CA HIS A 443 -52.43 -14.73 27.25
C HIS A 443 -52.55 -14.40 28.74
N GLN A 444 -52.64 -13.11 29.05
CA GLN A 444 -53.04 -12.61 30.37
C GLN A 444 -54.57 -12.80 30.55
N PRO A 445 -55.06 -13.18 31.74
CA PRO A 445 -56.44 -13.60 31.91
C PRO A 445 -57.36 -12.39 32.08
N SER A 446 -58.29 -12.20 31.14
CA SER A 446 -59.47 -11.35 31.31
C SER A 446 -60.54 -12.11 32.10
N GLN A 447 -61.05 -11.43 33.13
CA GLN A 447 -62.04 -11.91 34.07
C GLN A 447 -63.36 -12.33 33.39
N LEU A 448 -63.90 -13.44 33.90
CA LEU A 448 -65.30 -13.91 34.00
C LEU A 448 -66.37 -12.95 33.41
N VAL A 449 -67.36 -13.42 32.65
CA VAL A 449 -68.56 -14.11 33.18
C VAL A 449 -69.41 -14.71 32.01
N GLU A 450 -70.02 -15.88 32.28
CA GLU A 450 -71.20 -16.55 31.66
C GLU A 450 -71.12 -17.06 30.20
N SER A 451 -71.11 -18.39 29.98
CA SER A 451 -72.21 -19.39 30.08
C SER A 451 -73.02 -19.52 28.79
N ALA A 452 -72.76 -20.57 28.01
CA ALA A 452 -73.71 -21.67 27.73
C ALA A 452 -73.26 -22.49 26.51
N ALA A 453 -73.40 -23.81 26.66
CA ALA A 453 -73.07 -24.84 25.69
C ALA A 453 -74.00 -24.85 24.46
N SER A 454 -73.54 -25.43 23.35
CA SER A 454 -74.01 -26.75 22.85
C SER A 454 -73.72 -26.94 21.35
N GLY A 455 -73.08 -28.09 21.01
CA GLY A 455 -73.23 -28.92 19.80
C GLY A 455 -72.90 -28.30 18.43
N GLU A 456 -72.59 -29.02 17.35
CA GLU A 456 -72.33 -30.43 17.08
C GLU A 456 -72.05 -30.50 15.55
N ILE A 457 -71.20 -31.44 15.10
CA ILE A 457 -71.26 -32.20 13.82
C ILE A 457 -70.90 -31.52 12.47
N GLY A 458 -69.89 -32.08 11.77
CA GLY A 458 -70.15 -32.85 10.53
C GLY A 458 -69.37 -32.59 9.22
N ILE A 459 -68.53 -33.57 8.82
CA ILE A 459 -68.50 -34.33 7.51
C ILE A 459 -68.25 -33.56 6.18
N GLU A 460 -67.07 -33.72 5.54
CA GLU A 460 -66.66 -34.56 4.36
C GLU A 460 -66.96 -34.08 2.90
N TYR A 461 -65.85 -34.01 2.14
CA TYR A 461 -65.52 -34.41 0.74
C TYR A 461 -66.15 -33.84 -0.57
N ALA A 462 -65.21 -33.41 -1.43
CA ALA A 462 -64.94 -33.75 -2.85
C ALA A 462 -65.59 -32.99 -4.04
N SER A 463 -64.73 -32.50 -4.96
CA SER A 463 -64.67 -32.78 -6.43
C SER A 463 -64.47 -31.54 -7.35
N GLU A 464 -63.51 -31.66 -8.29
CA GLU A 464 -63.28 -30.88 -9.55
C GLU A 464 -64.42 -31.06 -10.59
N PRO A 465 -64.58 -30.31 -11.75
CA PRO A 465 -63.53 -29.98 -12.77
C PRO A 465 -63.69 -28.74 -13.73
N ALA A 466 -62.59 -28.47 -14.47
CA ALA A 466 -62.36 -28.04 -15.88
C ALA A 466 -63.12 -26.89 -16.66
N LEU A 467 -62.27 -26.03 -17.27
CA LEU A 467 -62.27 -25.33 -18.59
C LEU A 467 -63.42 -24.38 -19.06
N SER A 468 -63.05 -23.12 -19.37
CA SER A 468 -63.17 -22.46 -20.72
C SER A 468 -62.91 -20.93 -20.69
N THR A 469 -62.31 -20.40 -21.77
CA THR A 469 -62.12 -18.97 -22.17
C THR A 469 -62.92 -18.77 -23.49
N PRO A 470 -63.13 -17.56 -24.11
CA PRO A 470 -62.54 -16.22 -23.86
C PRO A 470 -63.47 -14.98 -24.02
N ALA A 471 -62.87 -13.80 -23.76
CA ALA A 471 -63.03 -12.50 -24.45
C ALA A 471 -63.70 -11.30 -23.70
N HIS A 472 -62.86 -10.27 -23.45
CA HIS A 472 -63.05 -8.81 -23.63
C HIS A 472 -62.63 -7.89 -22.44
N PHE A 473 -61.60 -7.09 -22.72
CA PHE A 473 -61.26 -5.72 -22.26
C PHE A 473 -61.83 -5.17 -20.93
N HIS A 474 -60.95 -4.90 -19.96
CA HIS A 474 -60.61 -3.55 -19.44
C HIS A 474 -59.63 -3.65 -18.25
N VAL A 475 -58.55 -2.87 -18.30
CA VAL A 475 -57.59 -2.56 -17.20
C VAL A 475 -58.20 -1.37 -16.42
N PRO A 476 -58.04 -1.17 -15.07
CA PRO A 476 -56.84 -1.41 -14.24
C PRO A 476 -57.06 -1.95 -12.81
N SER A 477 -56.06 -2.68 -12.29
CA SER A 477 -55.54 -2.66 -10.90
C SER A 477 -55.08 -4.04 -10.43
N THR A 478 -54.16 -4.01 -9.47
CA THR A 478 -53.62 -5.11 -8.64
C THR A 478 -52.57 -6.04 -9.29
N MET A 479 -51.31 -5.77 -8.91
CA MET A 479 -50.20 -6.69 -8.59
C MET A 479 -50.36 -8.16 -8.96
N PRO A 480 -49.36 -8.71 -9.67
CA PRO A 480 -48.94 -10.08 -9.46
C PRO A 480 -47.47 -10.16 -9.02
N ASP A 481 -47.28 -10.93 -7.95
CA ASP A 481 -46.17 -11.85 -7.67
C ASP A 481 -44.82 -11.61 -8.35
N PHE A 482 -43.86 -11.19 -7.52
CA PHE A 482 -42.44 -11.10 -7.86
C PHE A 482 -41.82 -12.50 -7.80
N GLU A 483 -41.31 -12.99 -8.93
CA GLU A 483 -40.37 -14.12 -8.99
C GLU A 483 -39.11 -13.81 -8.16
N PRO A 484 -38.61 -14.74 -7.33
CA PRO A 484 -37.33 -14.56 -6.64
C PRO A 484 -36.19 -14.97 -7.56
N SER A 485 -35.88 -14.15 -8.56
CA SER A 485 -34.58 -14.21 -9.23
C SER A 485 -34.25 -12.86 -9.85
N GLN A 486 -33.18 -12.26 -9.34
CA GLN A 486 -32.35 -11.16 -9.88
C GLN A 486 -31.97 -10.18 -8.76
N VAL A 487 -31.17 -10.69 -7.82
CA VAL A 487 -30.10 -9.89 -7.23
C VAL A 487 -28.83 -10.45 -7.83
N GLU A 488 -28.25 -9.75 -8.80
CA GLU A 488 -26.97 -10.11 -9.40
C GLU A 488 -25.85 -9.96 -8.36
N THR A 489 -25.66 -10.98 -7.53
CA THR A 489 -24.56 -11.15 -6.57
C THR A 489 -23.19 -11.25 -7.26
N ALA A 490 -23.18 -11.36 -8.59
CA ALA A 490 -21.99 -11.36 -9.44
C ALA A 490 -21.26 -10.01 -9.45
N VAL A 491 -21.95 -8.88 -9.22
CA VAL A 491 -21.36 -7.53 -9.32
C VAL A 491 -20.39 -7.22 -8.16
N MET A 492 -20.54 -7.86 -6.99
CA MET A 492 -19.70 -7.56 -5.82
C MET A 492 -18.22 -7.97 -5.95
N PHE A 493 -17.85 -8.75 -6.97
CA PHE A 493 -16.47 -9.20 -7.19
C PHE A 493 -15.75 -8.56 -8.36
N ASP A 494 -16.50 -8.12 -9.37
CA ASP A 494 -15.89 -7.46 -10.53
C ASP A 494 -15.52 -6.00 -10.23
N ASP A 495 -16.15 -5.37 -9.23
CA ASP A 495 -15.80 -3.98 -8.85
C ASP A 495 -14.43 -3.84 -8.16
N PHE A 496 -13.82 -4.95 -7.72
CA PHE A 496 -12.43 -4.93 -7.24
C PHE A 496 -11.41 -5.21 -8.35
N THR A 497 -11.85 -5.53 -9.57
CA THR A 497 -10.98 -6.00 -10.67
C THR A 497 -10.87 -5.04 -11.86
N VAL A 498 -11.64 -3.94 -11.91
CA VAL A 498 -11.47 -2.92 -12.94
C VAL A 498 -10.65 -1.74 -12.42
N SER A 499 -9.44 -1.58 -12.98
CA SER A 499 -8.59 -0.40 -13.26
C SER A 499 -8.93 1.04 -12.75
N ASN A 500 -9.77 1.25 -11.75
CA ASN A 500 -10.25 2.54 -11.26
C ASN A 500 -10.84 2.40 -9.84
N PHE A 501 -10.25 1.61 -8.93
CA PHE A 501 -10.69 1.63 -7.53
C PHE A 501 -10.37 3.01 -6.93
N ASP A 502 -11.39 3.86 -6.96
CA ASP A 502 -11.44 5.16 -6.33
C ASP A 502 -12.23 4.99 -5.04
N ILE A 503 -11.51 5.00 -3.93
CA ILE A 503 -12.08 4.86 -2.60
C ILE A 503 -13.13 5.96 -2.32
N GLU A 504 -13.02 7.13 -2.95
CA GLU A 504 -13.99 8.23 -2.82
C GLU A 504 -15.25 7.96 -3.64
N SER A 505 -15.11 7.42 -4.86
CA SER A 505 -16.23 7.00 -5.70
C SER A 505 -17.06 5.87 -5.08
N TRP A 506 -16.40 4.88 -4.47
CA TRP A 506 -17.07 3.78 -3.78
C TRP A 506 -17.81 4.25 -2.52
N VAL A 507 -17.23 5.21 -1.77
CA VAL A 507 -17.89 5.86 -0.64
C VAL A 507 -19.13 6.64 -1.07
N GLN A 508 -19.09 7.32 -2.22
CA GLN A 508 -20.25 8.01 -2.81
C GLN A 508 -21.35 7.04 -3.26
N GLN A 509 -21.01 5.97 -3.97
CA GLN A 509 -21.98 4.97 -4.44
C GLN A 509 -22.68 4.26 -3.27
N MET A 510 -21.94 3.89 -2.23
CA MET A 510 -22.52 3.32 -1.01
C MET A 510 -23.32 4.35 -0.20
N GLY A 511 -23.02 5.64 -0.31
CA GLY A 511 -23.82 6.72 0.29
C GLY A 511 -25.19 6.91 -0.36
N GLN A 512 -25.32 6.56 -1.64
CA GLN A 512 -26.58 6.63 -2.39
C GLN A 512 -27.50 5.41 -2.16
N MET A 513 -26.97 4.29 -1.65
CA MET A 513 -27.77 3.11 -1.28
C MET A 513 -28.54 3.28 0.05
N ASN A 514 -28.39 4.40 0.76
CA ASN A 514 -29.12 4.73 1.99
C ASN A 514 -30.52 5.34 1.73
N GLY A 515 -31.17 4.98 0.61
CA GLY A 515 -32.60 5.27 0.42
C GLY A 515 -33.44 4.43 1.39
N PRO A 516 -34.50 4.98 2.00
CA PRO A 516 -35.30 4.27 3.00
C PRO A 516 -36.14 3.18 2.31
N GLY A 517 -35.61 1.98 2.31
CA GLY A 517 -36.28 0.76 1.90
C GLY A 517 -35.34 -0.40 2.20
N TRP A 518 -35.88 -1.52 2.64
CA TRP A 518 -35.15 -2.72 3.09
C TRP A 518 -34.68 -2.63 4.56
N VAL A 519 -35.69 -2.76 5.43
CA VAL A 519 -35.56 -3.22 6.84
C VAL A 519 -35.10 -4.66 6.87
#